data_AF-D4XFU8-F1
#
_entry.id   AF-D4XFU8-F1
#
_cell.length_a   1.000
_cell.length_b   1.000
_cell.length_c   1.000
_cell.angle_alpha   90.00
_cell.angle_beta   90.00
_cell.angle_gamma   90.00
#
_symmetry.space_group_name_H-M   'P 1'
#
loop_
_entity.id
_entity.type
_entity.pdbx_description
1 polymer ?
#
loop_
_entity_poly.entity_id
_entity_poly.type
_entity_poly.pdbx_seq_one_letter_code
_entity_poly.pdbx_strand_id
1 'polypeptide(L)' 'AGSAIGGMQETQEMMDFCAEHGIVSDVEIVPIQAVNDAYERLVKNDVKYRFVIDMASLDGQAAAA' A
#
# COMPACT_ATOMS: atom_id res chain seq x y z
N ALA A 1 -15.75 8.72 -21.67
CA ALA A 1 -16.20 7.86 -20.56
C ALA A 1 -15.08 7.81 -19.53
N GLY A 2 -15.39 7.97 -18.24
CA GLY A 2 -14.42 7.78 -17.15
C GLY A 2 -14.85 6.60 -16.29
N SER A 3 -13.90 5.88 -15.72
CA SER A 3 -14.13 4.79 -14.76
C SER A 3 -13.31 5.09 -13.50
N ALA A 4 -13.95 5.00 -12.34
CA ALA A 4 -13.34 5.26 -11.04
C ALA A 4 -13.67 4.10 -10.10
N ILE A 5 -12.73 3.17 -9.95
CA ILE A 5 -12.84 1.95 -9.11
C ILE A 5 -13.94 1.00 -9.64
N GLY A 6 -13.98 -0.24 -9.12
CA GLY A 6 -15.00 -1.25 -9.41
C GLY A 6 -15.93 -1.52 -8.22
N GLY A 7 -17.01 -2.26 -8.45
CA GLY A 7 -17.91 -2.72 -7.39
C GLY A 7 -17.26 -3.77 -6.47
N MET A 8 -17.94 -4.15 -5.38
CA MET A 8 -17.44 -5.19 -4.46
C MET A 8 -17.22 -6.54 -5.16
N GLN A 9 -18.18 -6.96 -5.99
CA GLN A 9 -18.07 -8.22 -6.74
C GLN A 9 -16.90 -8.17 -7.73
N GLU A 10 -16.81 -7.11 -8.54
CA GLU A 10 -15.69 -6.93 -9.49
C GLU A 10 -14.33 -6.86 -8.79
N THR A 11 -14.28 -6.31 -7.58
CA THR A 11 -13.05 -6.28 -6.76
C THR A 11 -12.66 -7.68 -6.33
N GLN A 12 -13.61 -8.53 -5.93
CA GLN A 12 -13.32 -9.93 -5.60
C GLN A 12 -12.82 -10.69 -6.83
N GLU A 13 -13.48 -10.53 -7.98
CA GLU A 13 -13.06 -11.14 -9.25
C GLU A 13 -11.63 -10.70 -9.65
N MET A 14 -11.29 -9.43 -9.44
CA MET A 14 -9.94 -8.90 -9.67
C MET A 14 -8.92 -9.50 -8.70
N MET A 15 -9.26 -9.65 -7.42
CA MET A 15 -8.38 -10.27 -6.42
C MET A 15 -8.09 -11.74 -6.75
N ASP A 16 -9.13 -12.51 -7.11
CA ASP A 16 -9.01 -13.92 -7.47
C ASP A 16 -8.13 -14.08 -8.72
N PHE A 17 -8.37 -13.26 -9.74
CA PHE A 17 -7.54 -13.22 -10.96
C PHE A 17 -6.07 -12.89 -10.64
N CYS A 18 -5.82 -11.89 -9.80
CA CYS A 18 -4.45 -11.53 -9.43
C CYS A 18 -3.74 -12.68 -8.69
N ALA A 19 -4.45 -13.37 -7.79
CA ALA A 19 -3.91 -14.50 -7.06
C ALA A 19 -3.60 -15.69 -7.98
N GLU A 20 -4.49 -16.02 -8.93
CA GLU A 20 -4.29 -17.11 -9.89
C GLU A 20 -3.06 -16.88 -10.77
N HIS A 21 -2.81 -15.62 -11.17
CA HIS A 21 -1.74 -15.28 -12.11
C HIS A 21 -0.47 -14.75 -11.43
N GLY A 22 -0.41 -14.71 -10.10
CA GLY A 22 0.73 -14.17 -9.36
C GLY A 22 0.98 -12.67 -9.63
N ILE A 23 -0.08 -11.91 -9.90
CA ILE A 23 0.01 -10.47 -10.14
C ILE A 23 0.10 -9.77 -8.80
N VAL A 24 1.27 -9.21 -8.51
CA VAL A 24 1.55 -8.46 -7.29
C VAL A 24 2.10 -7.08 -7.63
N SER A 25 1.98 -6.14 -6.69
CA SER A 25 2.62 -4.83 -6.81
C SER A 25 4.06 -4.91 -6.32
N ASP A 26 4.97 -4.21 -7.00
CA ASP A 26 6.24 -3.79 -6.42
C ASP A 26 5.95 -2.73 -5.33
N VAL A 27 6.48 -2.95 -4.12
CA VAL A 27 6.18 -2.11 -2.96
C VAL A 27 7.43 -1.76 -2.15
N GLU A 28 7.43 -0.57 -1.56
CA GLU A 28 8.33 -0.17 -0.49
C GLU A 28 7.54 -0.20 0.83
N ILE A 29 7.90 -1.13 1.72
CA ILE A 29 7.26 -1.25 3.04
C ILE A 29 7.90 -0.23 3.99
N VAL A 30 7.09 0.59 4.64
CA VAL A 30 7.53 1.61 5.61
C VAL A 30 6.84 1.42 6.96
N PRO A 31 7.53 1.65 8.08
CA PRO A 31 6.88 1.66 9.40
C PRO A 31 5.98 2.90 9.52
N ILE A 32 4.94 2.85 10.35
CA ILE A 32 3.95 3.94 10.47
C ILE A 32 4.58 5.26 10.96
N GLN A 33 5.68 5.17 11.71
CA GLN A 33 6.49 6.28 12.19
C GLN A 33 7.08 7.11 11.04
N ALA A 34 7.33 6.49 9.89
CA ALA A 34 7.91 7.12 8.71
C ALA A 34 6.85 7.62 7.71
N VAL A 35 5.55 7.65 8.08
CA VAL A 35 4.47 7.99 7.14
C VAL A 35 4.63 9.38 6.52
N ASN A 36 5.10 10.38 7.30
CA ASN A 36 5.31 11.73 6.80
C ASN A 36 6.47 11.79 5.80
N ASP A 37 7.60 11.14 6.12
CA ASP A 37 8.76 11.06 5.22
C ASP A 37 8.40 10.31 3.92
N ALA A 38 7.65 9.21 4.02
CA ALA A 38 7.15 8.48 2.86
C ALA A 38 6.22 9.35 2.00
N TYR A 39 5.40 10.20 2.61
CA TYR A 39 4.54 11.16 1.90
C TYR A 39 5.35 12.24 1.17
N GLU A 40 6.39 12.80 1.79
CA GLU A 40 7.29 13.75 1.13
C GLU A 40 8.01 13.15 -0.08
N ARG A 41 8.42 11.89 0.03
CA ARG A 41 9.00 11.13 -1.09
C ARG A 41 7.99 10.88 -2.20
N LEU A 42 6.77 10.48 -1.85
CA LEU A 42 5.68 10.26 -2.81
C LEU A 42 5.39 11.51 -3.65
N VAL A 43 5.30 12.69 -3.01
CA VAL A 43 5.10 13.99 -3.71
C VAL A 43 6.21 14.28 -4.72
N LYS A 44 7.43 13.81 -4.46
CA LYS A 44 8.60 13.95 -5.36
C LYS A 44 8.71 12.83 -6.41
N ASN A 45 7.76 11.89 -6.43
CA ASN A 45 7.85 10.62 -7.17
C ASN A 45 9.08 9.78 -6.82
N ASP A 46 9.64 9.95 -5.62
CA ASP A 46 10.76 9.16 -5.09
C ASP A 46 10.26 7.85 -4.47
N VAL A 47 9.65 7.02 -5.32
CA VAL A 47 9.12 5.71 -4.93
C VAL A 47 9.14 4.78 -6.13
N LYS A 48 9.48 3.52 -5.94
CA LYS A 48 9.25 2.49 -6.94
C LYS A 48 7.79 2.01 -6.86
N TYR A 49 6.92 2.76 -7.54
CA TYR A 49 5.48 2.53 -7.75
C TYR A 49 4.56 2.70 -6.52
N ARG A 50 4.77 2.02 -5.40
CA ARG A 50 3.89 2.12 -4.21
C ARG A 50 4.61 2.02 -2.87
N PHE A 51 4.16 2.83 -1.92
CA PHE A 51 4.41 2.61 -0.50
C PHE A 51 3.31 1.73 0.11
N VAL A 52 3.70 0.87 1.06
CA VAL A 52 2.79 0.12 1.93
C VAL A 52 3.20 0.37 3.38
N ILE A 53 2.26 0.80 4.22
CA ILE A 53 2.52 0.98 5.65
C ILE A 53 2.41 -0.38 6.35
N ASP A 54 3.46 -0.77 7.06
CA ASP A 54 3.41 -1.92 7.95
C ASP A 54 2.62 -1.58 9.22
N MET A 55 1.39 -2.09 9.31
CA MET A 55 0.53 -1.82 10.46
C MET A 55 1.00 -2.53 11.74
N ALA A 56 1.82 -3.58 11.66
CA ALA A 56 2.39 -4.22 12.85
C ALA A 56 3.39 -3.30 13.57
N SER A 57 3.95 -2.31 12.87
CA SER A 57 4.85 -1.31 13.44
C SER A 57 4.16 -0.29 14.36
N LEU A 58 2.82 -0.29 14.42
CA LEU A 58 2.04 0.60 15.28
C LEU A 58 2.32 0.34 16.76
N ASP A 59 2.37 -0.93 17.18
CA ASP A 59 2.52 -1.31 18.58
C ASP A 59 3.95 -1.10 19.11
N GLY A 60 4.94 -0.96 18.21
CA GLY A 60 6.35 -0.72 18.53
C GLY A 60 6.63 0.61 19.24
N GLN A 61 5.64 1.50 19.37
CA GLN A 61 5.73 2.76 20.13
C GLN A 61 5.34 2.63 21.61
N ALA A 62 4.57 1.60 22.02
CA ALA A 62 4.12 1.49 23.41
C ALA A 62 5.25 1.12 24.40
N ALA A 63 6.40 0.64 23.90
CA ALA A 63 7.54 0.26 24.73
C ALA A 63 8.59 1.37 24.92
N ALA A 64 8.44 2.52 24.24
CA ALA A 64 9.43 3.60 24.22
C ALA A 64 8.92 4.94 24.79
N ALA A 65 7.75 4.94 25.43
CA ALA A 65 7.16 6.10 26.11
C ALA A 65 7.04 5.87 27.62
#